data_AF-V5RI12-F1
#
_entry.id   AF-V5RI12-F1
#
_cell.length_a   1.000
_cell.length_b   1.000
_cell.length_c   1.000
_cell.angle_alpha   90.00
_cell.angle_beta   90.00
_cell.angle_gamma   90.00
#
_symmetry.space_group_name_H-M   'P 1'
#
loop_
_entity.id
_entity.type
_entity.pdbx_description
1 polymer ?
#
loop_
_entity_poly.entity_id
_entity_poly.type
_entity_poly.pdbx_seq_one_letter_code
_entity_poly.pdbx_strand_id
1 'polypeptide(L)' 'MPKIYDKNIKTEAVKRYKNGENIDKIANDLNIKAGSQLIRIWYKSSKSCYSYSIYKDCNEVKLMSQKLKKRFYF' A
#
# COMPACT_ATOMS: atom_id res chain seq x y z
N MET A 1 0.78 14.86 4.22
CA MET A 1 0.59 13.92 3.10
C MET A 1 -0.80 14.18 2.53
N PRO A 2 -0.94 14.59 1.26
CA PRO A 2 -2.27 14.87 0.72
C PRO A 2 -3.05 13.56 0.63
N LYS A 3 -4.27 13.55 1.19
CA LYS A 3 -5.23 12.44 1.18
C LYS A 3 -5.75 12.23 -0.25
N ILE A 4 -4.94 11.72 -1.17
CA ILE A 4 -5.38 11.51 -2.56
C ILE A 4 -6.31 10.28 -2.67
N TYR A 5 -6.24 9.35 -1.70
CA TYR A 5 -7.13 8.20 -1.65
C TYR A 5 -7.98 8.22 -0.40
N ASP A 6 -9.28 8.02 -0.59
CA ASP A 6 -10.25 7.94 0.48
C ASP A 6 -9.96 6.76 1.41
N LYS A 7 -10.33 6.89 2.69
CA LYS A 7 -10.12 5.81 3.67
C LYS A 7 -10.83 4.52 3.24
N ASN A 8 -11.95 4.66 2.53
CA ASN A 8 -12.75 3.56 1.99
C ASN A 8 -12.00 2.80 0.88
N ILE A 9 -11.37 3.51 -0.05
CA ILE A 9 -10.56 2.89 -1.13
C ILE A 9 -9.41 2.09 -0.54
N LYS A 10 -8.70 2.66 0.43
CA LYS A 10 -7.60 1.96 1.13
C LYS A 10 -8.08 0.68 1.80
N THR A 11 -9.21 0.75 2.51
CA THR A 11 -9.75 -0.39 3.25
C THR A 11 -10.21 -1.50 2.32
N GLU A 12 -10.91 -1.15 1.23
CA GLU A 12 -11.38 -2.08 0.22
C GLU A 12 -10.23 -2.76 -0.52
N ALA A 13 -9.22 -2.00 -0.95
CA ALA A 13 -8.03 -2.54 -1.62
C ALA A 13 -7.30 -3.58 -0.75
N VAL A 14 -7.11 -3.26 0.54
CA VAL A 14 -6.45 -4.16 1.50
C VAL A 14 -7.29 -5.42 1.76
N LYS A 15 -8.62 -5.29 1.81
CA LYS A 15 -9.53 -6.43 2.01
C LYS A 15 -9.47 -7.39 0.82
N ARG A 16 -9.58 -6.90 -0.41
CA ARG A 16 -9.47 -7.70 -1.64
C ARG A 16 -8.11 -8.40 -1.75
N TYR A 17 -7.04 -7.67 -1.43
CA TYR A 17 -5.69 -8.24 -1.41
C TYR A 17 -5.54 -9.38 -0.38
N LYS A 18 -6.14 -9.24 0.82
CA LYS A 18 -6.18 -10.30 1.83
C LYS A 18 -6.94 -11.55 1.37
N ASN A 19 -7.96 -11.37 0.52
CA ASN A 19 -8.75 -12.45 -0.05
C ASN A 19 -8.05 -13.16 -1.22
N GLY A 20 -6.82 -12.76 -1.58
CA GLY A 20 -6.03 -13.39 -2.63
C GLY A 20 -6.31 -12.88 -4.04
N GLU A 21 -7.08 -11.80 -4.20
CA GLU A 21 -7.31 -11.21 -5.52
C GLU A 21 -6.01 -10.59 -6.08
N ASN A 22 -5.87 -10.65 -7.41
CA ASN A 22 -4.70 -10.11 -8.10
C ASN A 22 -4.54 -8.61 -7.83
N ILE A 23 -3.36 -8.23 -7.33
CA ILE A 23 -3.10 -6.88 -6.85
C ILE A 23 -3.08 -5.81 -7.95
N ASP A 24 -2.68 -6.16 -9.17
CA ASP A 24 -2.69 -5.23 -10.31
C ASP A 24 -4.12 -5.01 -10.81
N LYS A 25 -4.94 -6.05 -10.78
CA LYS A 25 -6.38 -5.95 -11.04
C LYS A 25 -7.06 -5.01 -10.03
N ILE A 26 -6.81 -5.18 -8.73
CA ILE A 26 -7.36 -4.29 -7.69
C ILE A 26 -6.93 -2.84 -7.93
N ALA A 27 -5.66 -2.61 -8.29
CA ALA A 27 -5.16 -1.27 -8.55
C ALA A 27 -5.86 -0.61 -9.75
N ASN A 28 -6.12 -1.36 -10.82
CA ASN A 28 -6.87 -0.89 -11.97
C ASN A 28 -8.35 -0.63 -11.62
N ASP A 29 -9.02 -1.58 -10.97
CA ASP A 29 -10.43 -1.49 -10.58
C ASP A 29 -10.70 -0.28 -9.67
N LEU A 30 -9.75 0.04 -8.78
CA LEU A 30 -9.85 1.16 -7.84
C LEU A 30 -9.18 2.44 -8.33
N ASN A 31 -8.71 2.47 -9.59
CA ASN A 31 -8.02 3.60 -10.22
C ASN A 31 -6.85 4.16 -9.37
N ILE A 32 -6.07 3.25 -8.79
CA ILE A 32 -4.91 3.60 -7.96
C ILE A 32 -3.74 3.90 -8.88
N LYS A 33 -3.49 5.19 -9.15
CA LYS A 33 -2.40 5.68 -10.02
C LYS A 33 -1.00 5.17 -9.64
N ALA A 34 -0.77 4.96 -8.35
CA ALA A 34 0.52 4.44 -7.85
C ALA A 34 0.65 2.91 -8.00
N GLY A 35 -0.38 2.26 -8.53
CA GLY A 35 -0.42 0.83 -8.81
C GLY A 35 -0.46 -0.07 -7.57
N SER A 36 -0.23 -1.36 -7.83
CA SER A 36 -0.22 -2.43 -6.83
C SER A 36 0.79 -2.21 -5.69
N GLN A 37 1.87 -1.47 -5.95
CA GLN A 37 2.89 -1.17 -4.95
C GLN A 37 2.34 -0.35 -3.77
N LEU A 38 1.38 0.54 -4.02
CA LEU A 38 0.73 1.32 -2.95
C LEU A 38 -0.18 0.44 -2.08
N ILE A 39 -0.86 -0.54 -2.66
CA ILE A 39 -1.69 -1.51 -1.93
C ILE A 39 -0.83 -2.37 -1.01
N ARG A 40 0.36 -2.80 -1.46
CA ARG A 40 1.33 -3.52 -0.60
C ARG A 40 1.76 -2.68 0.59
N ILE A 41 2.04 -1.40 0.37
CA ILE A 41 2.37 -0.47 1.46
C ILE A 41 1.21 -0.39 2.45
N TRP A 42 -0.03 -0.19 1.98
CA TRP A 42 -1.18 -0.12 2.87
C TRP A 42 -1.39 -1.40 3.70
N TYR A 43 -1.22 -2.57 3.08
CA TYR A 43 -1.31 -3.85 3.77
C TYR A 43 -0.21 -3.99 4.84
N LYS A 44 1.05 -3.71 4.49
CA LYS A 44 2.17 -3.83 5.44
C LYS A 44 2.09 -2.79 6.56
N SER A 45 1.72 -1.54 6.25
CA SER A 45 1.50 -0.48 7.26
C SER A 45 0.34 -0.76 8.20
N SER A 46 -0.58 -1.68 7.87
CA SER A 46 -1.65 -2.08 8.78
C SER A 46 -1.20 -3.07 9.87
N LYS A 47 0.02 -3.63 9.76
CA LYS A 47 0.61 -4.50 10.77
C LYS A 47 1.44 -3.66 11.74
N SER A 48 1.31 -3.90 13.04
CA SER A 48 1.99 -3.13 14.07
C SER A 48 3.48 -3.54 14.19
N CYS A 49 4.40 -2.58 14.15
CA CYS A 49 5.85 -2.80 14.10
C CYS A 49 6.47 -3.24 15.46
N TYR A 50 5.89 -4.22 16.16
CA TYR A 50 6.35 -4.61 17.50
C TYR A 50 7.32 -5.82 17.55
N SER A 51 7.66 -6.43 16.41
CA SER A 51 8.61 -7.57 16.37
C SER A 51 9.67 -7.44 15.27
N TYR A 52 10.80 -8.16 15.42
CA TYR A 52 11.95 -8.11 14.51
C TYR A 52 11.60 -8.48 13.05
N SER A 53 10.69 -9.43 12.84
CA SER A 53 10.17 -9.77 11.51
C SER A 53 9.38 -8.62 10.88
N ILE A 54 8.72 -7.79 11.69
CA ILE A 54 7.93 -6.65 11.24
C ILE A 54 8.82 -5.39 11.08
N TYR A 55 9.97 -5.28 11.76
CA TYR A 55 10.96 -4.21 11.50
C TYR A 55 11.44 -4.21 10.04
N LYS A 56 11.67 -5.41 9.47
CA LYS A 56 11.99 -5.58 8.04
C LYS A 56 10.86 -5.06 7.14
N ASP A 57 9.61 -5.40 7.47
CA ASP A 57 8.44 -4.90 6.77
C ASP A 57 8.31 -3.37 6.86
N CYS A 58 8.62 -2.77 8.01
CA CYS A 58 8.53 -1.32 8.20
C CYS A 58 9.65 -0.56 7.45
N ASN A 59 10.86 -1.13 7.35
CA ASN A 59 11.92 -0.60 6.48
C ASN A 59 11.58 -0.72 4.99
N GLU A 60 11.03 -1.84 4.56
CA GLU A 60 10.56 -2.01 3.18
C GLU A 60 9.46 -1.01 2.83
N VAL A 61 8.48 -0.82 3.72
CA VAL A 61 7.43 0.20 3.57
C VAL A 61 8.03 1.59 3.41
N LYS A 62 9.03 1.96 4.23
CA LYS A 62 9.71 3.26 4.16
C LYS A 62 10.40 3.45 2.80
N LEU A 63 11.15 2.45 2.35
CA LEU A 63 11.87 2.45 1.07
C LEU A 63 10.91 2.55 -0.13
N MET A 64 9.85 1.73 -0.15
CA MET A 64 8.85 1.76 -1.22
C MET A 64 8.08 3.07 -1.25
N SER A 65 7.74 3.63 -0.09
CA SER A 65 7.08 4.93 0.01
C SER A 65 7.94 6.06 -0.55
N GLN A 66 9.25 6.05 -0.26
CA GLN A 66 10.19 7.03 -0.82
C GLN A 66 10.31 6.90 -2.34
N LYS A 67 10.38 5.67 -2.88
CA LYS A 67 10.41 5.42 -4.34
C LYS A 67 9.15 5.94 -5.02
N LEU A 68 7.96 5.69 -4.44
CA LEU A 68 6.70 6.16 -5.00
C LEU A 68 6.58 7.69 -4.97
N LYS A 69 7.01 8.34 -3.88
CA LYS A 69 7.05 9.81 -3.81
C LYS A 69 7.87 10.43 -4.94
N LYS A 70 9.09 9.90 -5.18
CA LYS A 70 9.95 10.36 -6.28
C LYS A 70 9.33 10.15 -7.66
N ARG A 71 8.59 9.05 -7.86
CA ARG A 71 8.08 8.64 -9.18
C ARG A 71 6.76 9.33 -9.56
N PHE A 72 5.94 9.69 -8.58
CA PHE A 72 4.58 10.17 -8.82
C PHE A 72 4.28 11.55 -8.21
N TYR A 73 5.30 12.27 -7.71
CA TYR A 73 5.16 13.60 -7.09
C TYR A 73 4.06 13.67 -6.01
N PHE A 74 4.09 12.73 -5.05
CA PHE A 74 3.20 12.70 -3.87
C PHE A 74 3.80 13.36 -2.63
#